data_AF-A0A2S6I4D4-F1
#
_entry.id   AF-A0A2S6I4D4-F1
#
_cell.length_a   1.000
_cell.length_b   1.000
_cell.length_c   1.000
_cell.angle_alpha   90.00
_cell.angle_beta   90.00
_cell.angle_gamma   90.00
#
_symmetry.space_group_name_H-M   'P 1'
#
loop_
_entity.id
_entity.type
_entity.pdbx_description
1 polymer ?
#
loop_
_entity_poly.entity_id
_entity_poly.type
_entity_poly.pdbx_seq_one_letter_code
_entity_poly.pdbx_strand_id
1 'polypeptide(L)'
;MFAIHEKGIGRTRRLLGYILSLLPSLGVLASGVTKFFPNTEIHLLLQALGMDDYAIPIGLIEMAIVVLYWVPRTSNFGFFLFCSYIGGIFVAELMLGDVPLPALTIGAMIYLGTLLRKPSLIG
;
A
#
# COMPACT_ATOMS: atom_id res chain seq x y z
N MET A 1 -4.04 15.77 -19.13
CA MET A 1 -3.11 14.62 -19.10
C MET A 1 -3.07 14.10 -17.66
N PHE A 2 -3.64 12.92 -17.40
CA PHE A 2 -3.82 12.32 -16.08
C PHE A 2 -2.52 11.70 -15.51
N ALA A 3 -1.41 12.42 -15.60
CA ALA A 3 -0.11 11.91 -15.16
C ALA A 3 -0.01 11.96 -13.61
N ILE A 4 0.38 10.84 -13.00
CA ILE A 4 0.65 10.72 -11.55
C ILE A 4 2.15 10.94 -11.27
N HIS A 5 2.86 11.57 -12.20
CA HIS A 5 4.29 11.85 -12.10
C HIS A 5 4.57 13.29 -12.55
N GLU A 6 5.65 13.87 -12.04
CA GLU A 6 6.09 15.21 -12.41
C GLU A 6 6.67 15.27 -13.82
N LYS A 7 6.57 16.43 -14.46
CA LYS A 7 7.17 16.66 -15.78
C LYS A 7 8.68 16.80 -15.62
N GLY A 8 9.44 16.36 -16.64
CA GLY A 8 10.90 16.50 -16.66
C GLY A 8 11.68 15.31 -16.09
N ILE A 9 11.02 14.27 -15.57
CA ILE A 9 11.70 13.04 -15.13
C ILE A 9 12.11 12.16 -16.33
N GLY A 10 13.30 11.56 -16.25
CA GLY A 10 13.81 10.63 -17.26
C GLY A 10 12.94 9.38 -17.43
N ARG A 11 12.96 8.76 -18.62
CA ARG A 11 12.12 7.59 -18.95
C ARG A 11 12.33 6.41 -17.99
N THR A 12 13.59 6.09 -17.66
CA THR A 12 13.95 5.00 -16.73
C THR A 12 13.43 5.26 -15.32
N ARG A 13 13.66 6.47 -14.79
CA ARG A 13 13.16 6.89 -13.47
C ARG A 13 11.63 6.77 -13.39
N ARG A 14 10.94 7.22 -14.44
CA ARG A 14 9.49 7.11 -14.53
C ARG A 14 9.03 5.66 -14.49
N LEU A 15 9.62 4.79 -15.32
CA LEU A 15 9.26 3.38 -15.40
C LEU A 15 9.47 2.67 -14.04
N LEU A 16 10.65 2.84 -13.43
CA LEU A 16 10.95 2.28 -12.11
C LEU A 16 9.97 2.78 -11.05
N GLY A 17 9.65 4.08 -11.05
CA GLY A 17 8.68 4.65 -10.13
C GLY A 17 7.29 4.02 -10.26
N TYR A 18 6.82 3.78 -11.49
CA TYR A 18 5.55 3.10 -11.70
C TYR A 18 5.59 1.63 -11.28
N ILE A 19 6.64 0.88 -11.61
CA ILE A 19 6.78 -0.54 -11.24
C ILE A 19 6.82 -0.69 -9.71
N LEU A 20 7.68 0.08 -9.04
CA LEU A 20 7.82 0.05 -7.59
C LEU A 20 6.56 0.49 -6.86
N SER A 21 5.73 1.33 -7.47
CA SER A 21 4.42 1.68 -6.89
C SER A 21 3.32 0.67 -7.21
N LEU A 22 3.33 0.07 -8.41
CA LEU A 22 2.26 -0.81 -8.88
C LEU A 22 2.28 -2.16 -8.18
N LEU A 23 3.45 -2.78 -8.04
CA LEU A 23 3.60 -4.08 -7.38
C LEU A 23 3.01 -4.11 -5.96
N PRO A 24 3.42 -3.23 -5.02
CA PRO A 24 2.84 -3.21 -3.67
C PRO A 24 1.37 -2.79 -3.67
N SER A 25 0.95 -1.88 -4.57
CA SER A 25 -0.45 -1.49 -4.67
C SER A 25 -1.35 -2.67 -5.05
N LEU A 26 -0.90 -3.52 -5.98
CA LEU A 26 -1.62 -4.72 -6.37
C LEU A 26 -1.66 -5.74 -5.24
N GLY A 27 -0.56 -5.90 -4.49
CA GLY A 27 -0.52 -6.77 -3.32
C GLY A 27 -1.54 -6.35 -2.25
N VAL A 28 -1.57 -5.05 -1.90
CA VAL A 28 -2.54 -4.50 -0.95
C VAL A 28 -3.98 -4.56 -1.48
N LEU A 29 -4.18 -4.34 -2.77
CA LEU A 29 -5.50 -4.47 -3.39
C LEU A 29 -6.01 -5.91 -3.33
N ALA A 30 -5.15 -6.88 -3.66
CA ALA A 30 -5.47 -8.29 -3.56
C ALA A 30 -5.80 -8.69 -2.13
N SER A 31 -4.97 -8.27 -1.16
CA SER A 31 -5.22 -8.42 0.28
C SER A 31 -6.62 -7.89 0.68
N GLY A 32 -7.00 -6.71 0.19
CA GLY A 32 -8.30 -6.12 0.49
C GLY A 32 -9.47 -6.88 -0.10
N VAL A 33 -9.35 -7.34 -1.34
CA VAL A 33 -10.37 -8.16 -2.00
C VAL A 33 -10.52 -9.51 -1.31
N THR A 34 -9.42 -10.16 -0.93
CA THR A 34 -9.46 -11.48 -0.27
C THR A 34 -10.17 -11.45 1.08
N LYS A 35 -10.22 -10.30 1.76
CA LYS A 35 -10.92 -10.17 3.05
C LYS A 35 -12.45 -10.28 2.93
N PHE A 36 -13.02 -10.16 1.73
CA PHE A 36 -14.44 -10.44 1.48
C PHE A 36 -14.75 -11.94 1.37
N PHE A 37 -13.71 -12.78 1.23
CA PHE A 37 -13.85 -14.22 1.13
C PHE A 37 -13.44 -14.86 2.46
N PRO A 38 -14.35 -15.54 3.16
CA PRO A 38 -14.02 -16.19 4.43
C PRO A 38 -13.05 -17.36 4.24
N ASN A 39 -12.43 -17.79 5.34
CA ASN A 39 -11.51 -18.94 5.40
C ASN A 39 -10.23 -18.82 4.54
N THR A 40 -9.81 -17.59 4.23
CA THR A 40 -8.50 -17.35 3.62
C THR A 40 -7.40 -17.27 4.69
N GLU A 41 -6.15 -17.42 4.29
CA GLU A 41 -4.98 -17.30 5.19
C GLU A 41 -4.97 -15.96 5.94
N ILE A 42 -5.40 -14.89 5.28
CA ILE A 42 -5.51 -13.55 5.87
C ILE A 42 -6.53 -13.50 7.01
N HIS A 43 -7.62 -14.26 6.92
CA HIS A 43 -8.59 -14.36 8.02
C HIS A 43 -8.01 -15.10 9.23
N LEU A 44 -7.17 -16.11 9.03
CA LEU A 44 -6.47 -16.79 10.13
C LEU A 44 -5.49 -15.85 10.84
N LEU A 45 -4.77 -15.03 10.08
CA LEU A 45 -3.89 -14.00 10.63
C LEU A 45 -4.68 -12.94 11.43
N LEU A 46 -5.82 -12.48 10.90
CA LEU A 46 -6.70 -11.56 11.61
C LEU A 46 -7.31 -12.19 12.87
N GLN A 47 -7.66 -13.47 12.83
CA GLN A 47 -8.17 -14.18 14.00
C GLN A 47 -7.11 -14.30 15.10
N ALA A 48 -5.84 -14.57 14.73
CA ALA A 48 -4.73 -14.57 15.68
C ALA A 48 -4.49 -13.20 16.33
N LEU A 49 -4.89 -12.11 15.65
CA LEU A 49 -4.89 -10.75 16.17
C LEU A 49 -6.18 -10.37 16.91
N GLY A 50 -7.21 -11.22 16.94
CA GLY A 50 -8.54 -10.89 17.47
C GLY A 50 -9.28 -9.82 16.67
N MET A 51 -9.04 -9.75 15.36
CA MET A 51 -9.53 -8.73 14.44
C MET A 51 -10.33 -9.28 13.26
N ASP A 52 -10.77 -10.53 13.31
CA ASP A 52 -11.54 -11.20 12.25
C ASP A 52 -12.88 -10.50 11.94
N ASP A 53 -13.56 -9.97 12.96
CA ASP A 53 -14.77 -9.15 12.82
C ASP A 53 -14.52 -7.88 11.97
N TYR A 54 -13.27 -7.41 11.89
CA TYR A 54 -12.89 -6.22 11.14
C TYR A 54 -12.32 -6.51 9.75
N ALA A 55 -12.34 -7.77 9.29
CA ALA A 55 -11.80 -8.15 7.99
C ALA A 55 -12.39 -7.31 6.84
N ILE A 56 -13.72 -7.20 6.75
CA ILE A 56 -14.38 -6.42 5.69
C ILE A 56 -14.05 -4.92 5.80
N PRO A 57 -14.17 -4.26 6.98
CA PRO A 57 -13.72 -2.88 7.17
C PRO A 57 -12.26 -2.63 6.75
N ILE A 58 -11.33 -3.51 7.13
CA ILE A 58 -9.91 -3.40 6.76
C ILE A 58 -9.74 -3.52 5.24
N GLY A 59 -10.43 -4.48 4.61
CA GLY A 59 -10.38 -4.65 3.16
C GLY A 59 -10.91 -3.43 2.40
N LEU A 60 -11.98 -2.80 2.89
CA LEU A 60 -12.49 -1.54 2.34
C LEU A 60 -11.47 -0.41 2.45
N ILE A 61 -10.77 -0.30 3.60
CA ILE A 61 -9.71 0.68 3.81
C ILE A 61 -8.56 0.45 2.82
N GLU A 62 -8.07 -0.78 2.67
CA GLU A 62 -7.01 -1.14 1.71
C GLU A 62 -7.37 -0.72 0.28
N MET A 63 -8.58 -1.05 -0.17
CA MET A 63 -9.06 -0.69 -1.49
C MET A 63 -9.17 0.83 -1.66
N ALA A 64 -9.72 1.54 -0.66
CA ALA A 64 -9.84 2.99 -0.69
C ALA A 64 -8.47 3.67 -0.78
N ILE A 65 -7.49 3.21 -0.02
CA ILE A 65 -6.11 3.71 -0.06
C ILE A 65 -5.51 3.53 -1.45
N VAL A 66 -5.62 2.34 -2.04
CA VAL A 66 -5.10 2.05 -3.38
C VAL A 66 -5.77 2.96 -4.42
N VAL A 67 -7.09 3.11 -4.38
CA VAL A 67 -7.83 3.99 -5.29
C VAL A 67 -7.36 5.44 -5.14
N LEU A 68 -7.29 5.96 -3.92
CA LEU A 68 -6.85 7.33 -3.65
C LEU A 68 -5.40 7.57 -4.09
N TYR A 69 -4.54 6.58 -3.96
CA TYR A 69 -3.13 6.66 -4.37
C TYR A 69 -2.95 6.74 -5.90
N TRP A 70 -3.78 6.04 -6.66
CA TRP A 70 -3.72 6.02 -8.13
C TRP A 70 -4.53 7.12 -8.81
N VAL A 71 -5.43 7.79 -8.10
CA VAL A 71 -6.15 8.96 -8.65
C VAL A 71 -5.24 10.21 -8.64
N PRO A 72 -4.97 10.86 -9.79
CA PRO A 72 -3.98 11.95 -9.86
C PRO A 72 -4.24 13.12 -8.91
N ARG A 73 -5.52 13.45 -8.67
CA ARG A 73 -5.94 14.55 -7.79
C ARG A 73 -5.72 14.26 -6.31
N THR A 74 -5.76 12.99 -5.91
CA THR A 74 -5.67 12.55 -4.50
C THR A 74 -4.39 11.78 -4.21
N SER A 75 -3.53 11.57 -5.20
CA SER A 75 -2.37 10.68 -5.09
C SER A 75 -1.41 11.02 -3.94
N ASN A 76 -1.24 12.31 -3.60
CA ASN A 76 -0.42 12.69 -2.44
C ASN A 76 -1.09 12.28 -1.12
N PHE A 77 -2.39 12.49 -1.00
CA PHE A 77 -3.16 12.06 0.16
C PHE A 77 -3.18 10.53 0.27
N GLY A 78 -3.43 9.83 -0.83
CA GLY A 78 -3.36 8.38 -0.90
C GLY A 78 -1.98 7.83 -0.53
N PHE A 79 -0.89 8.52 -0.89
CA PHE A 79 0.46 8.15 -0.47
C PHE A 79 0.61 8.20 1.05
N PHE A 80 0.22 9.30 1.70
CA PHE A 80 0.30 9.41 3.15
C PHE A 80 -0.56 8.36 3.86
N LEU A 81 -1.78 8.11 3.37
CA LEU A 81 -2.62 7.04 3.91
C LEU A 81 -1.99 5.66 3.76
N PHE A 82 -1.35 5.40 2.62
CA PHE A 82 -0.62 4.14 2.39
C PHE A 82 0.51 3.99 3.42
N CYS A 83 1.31 5.03 3.64
CA CYS A 83 2.36 5.04 4.66
C CYS A 83 1.82 4.79 6.07
N SER A 84 0.71 5.44 6.44
CA SER A 84 0.05 5.20 7.73
C SER A 84 -0.45 3.76 7.86
N TYR A 85 -1.04 3.20 6.80
CA TYR A 85 -1.52 1.82 6.80
C TYR A 85 -0.39 0.80 6.95
N ILE A 86 0.73 1.01 6.26
CA ILE A 86 1.94 0.18 6.41
C ILE A 86 2.42 0.14 7.85
N GLY A 87 2.37 1.26 8.58
CA GLY A 87 2.69 1.29 10.01
C GLY A 87 1.80 0.34 10.84
N GLY A 88 0.52 0.22 10.47
CA GLY A 88 -0.40 -0.75 11.08
C GLY A 88 -0.02 -2.20 10.78
N ILE A 89 0.33 -2.50 9.51
CA ILE A 89 0.83 -3.83 9.12
C ILE A 89 2.07 -4.19 9.95
N PHE A 90 2.98 -3.23 10.12
CA PHE A 90 4.22 -3.41 10.86
C PHE A 90 3.97 -3.88 12.30
N VAL A 91 3.05 -3.22 13.00
CA VAL A 91 2.69 -3.57 14.38
C VAL A 91 1.97 -4.92 14.42
N ALA A 92 1.07 -5.18 13.47
CA ALA A 92 0.35 -6.45 13.38
C ALA A 92 1.31 -7.65 13.22
N GLU A 93 2.30 -7.56 12.33
CA GLU A 93 3.30 -8.62 12.14
C GLU A 93 4.17 -8.83 13.39
N LEU A 94 4.56 -7.75 14.07
CA LEU A 94 5.28 -7.85 15.34
C LEU A 94 4.44 -8.52 16.45
N MET A 95 3.13 -8.23 16.50
CA MET A 95 2.22 -8.87 17.44
C MET A 95 2.04 -10.36 17.19
N LEU A 96 2.15 -10.79 15.93
CA LEU A 96 2.17 -12.20 15.55
C LEU A 96 3.51 -12.91 15.85
N GLY A 97 4.54 -12.16 16.27
CA GLY A 97 5.87 -12.68 16.54
C GLY A 97 6.75 -12.83 15.31
N ASP A 98 6.31 -12.30 14.16
CA ASP A 98 7.02 -12.38 12.89
C ASP A 98 7.96 -11.19 12.67
N VAL A 99 8.93 -11.37 11.78
CA VAL A 99 9.73 -10.26 11.25
C VAL A 99 8.87 -9.54 10.21
N PRO A 100 8.67 -8.20 10.31
CA PRO A 100 7.72 -7.45 9.48
C PRO A 100 8.25 -7.19 8.04
N LEU A 101 8.63 -8.26 7.35
CA LEU A 101 9.21 -8.22 6.01
C LEU A 101 8.21 -7.70 4.97
N PRO A 102 6.94 -8.15 4.93
CA PRO A 102 5.92 -7.56 4.08
C PRO A 102 5.75 -6.05 4.32
N ALA A 103 5.62 -5.60 5.57
CA ALA A 103 5.49 -4.17 5.86
C ALA A 103 6.71 -3.37 5.37
N LEU A 104 7.92 -3.86 5.65
CA LEU A 104 9.17 -3.21 5.22
C LEU A 104 9.30 -3.14 3.69
N THR A 105 9.02 -4.23 3.01
CA THR A 105 9.15 -4.31 1.54
C THR A 105 8.10 -3.46 0.84
N ILE A 106 6.82 -3.58 1.23
CA ILE A 106 5.73 -2.76 0.71
C ILE A 106 5.99 -1.29 0.98
N GLY A 107 6.43 -0.96 2.19
CA GLY A 107 6.80 0.40 2.57
C GLY A 107 7.92 0.97 1.72
N ALA A 108 9.05 0.28 1.64
CA ALA A 108 10.19 0.71 0.84
C ALA A 108 9.80 0.93 -0.64
N MET A 109 9.04 0.01 -1.21
CA MET A 109 8.59 0.10 -2.60
C MET A 109 7.64 1.29 -2.84
N ILE A 110 6.67 1.52 -1.95
CA ILE A 110 5.74 2.66 -2.05
C ILE A 110 6.48 3.99 -1.86
N TYR A 111 7.38 4.10 -0.87
CA TYR A 111 8.19 5.31 -0.67
C TYR A 111 9.06 5.58 -1.90
N LEU A 112 9.93 4.64 -2.28
CA LEU A 112 10.84 4.83 -3.41
C LEU A 112 10.09 5.04 -4.73
N GLY A 113 9.05 4.25 -5.00
CA GLY A 113 8.25 4.36 -6.21
C GLY A 113 7.55 5.72 -6.34
N THR A 114 7.04 6.25 -5.23
CA THR A 114 6.41 7.58 -5.22
C THR A 114 7.44 8.69 -5.40
N LEU A 115 8.59 8.63 -4.74
CA LEU A 115 9.65 9.63 -4.85
C LEU A 115 10.31 9.67 -6.23
N LEU A 116 10.39 8.53 -6.91
CA LEU A 116 10.83 8.48 -8.29
C LEU A 116 9.83 9.17 -9.23
N ARG A 117 8.53 9.10 -8.93
CA ARG A 117 7.47 9.77 -9.71
C ARG A 117 7.28 11.24 -9.34
N LYS A 118 7.49 11.60 -8.08
CA LYS A 118 7.20 12.91 -7.48
C LYS A 118 8.32 13.34 -6.52
N PRO A 119 9.48 13.78 -7.03
CA PRO A 119 10.58 14.27 -6.19
C PRO A 119 10.18 15.40 -5.25
N SER A 120 9.24 16.26 -5.64
CA SER A 120 8.82 17.41 -4.82
C SER A 120 8.16 17.04 -3.49
N LEU A 121 7.83 15.77 -3.27
CA LEU A 121 7.22 15.31 -2.01
C LEU A 121 8.15 15.39 -0.79
N ILE A 122 9.47 15.43 -0.98
CA ILE A 122 10.45 15.50 0.12
C ILE A 122 11.16 16.86 0.22
N GLY A 123 10.92 17.77 -0.73
CA GLY A 123 11.59 19.08 -0.82
C GLY A 123 12.28 19.27 -2.14
#